data_AF-A0A8T8I017-F1
#
_entry.id   AF-A0A8T8I017-F1
#
_cell.length_a   1.000
_cell.length_b   1.000
_cell.length_c   1.000
_cell.angle_alpha   90.00
_cell.angle_beta   90.00
_cell.angle_gamma   90.00
#
_symmetry.space_group_name_H-M   'P 1'
#
loop_
_entity.id
_entity.type
_entity.pdbx_description
1 polymer ?
#
loop_
_entity_poly.entity_id
_entity_poly.type
_entity_poly.pdbx_seq_one_letter_code
_entity_poly.pdbx_strand_id
1 'polypeptide(L)'
;MAKTADPARLEQEARSRFADLDTTVPPVRDDRGVEHAPGERYTDILRRARLIAISDGLADAVVALLAARGIRAEVDQVRVDPAEDDHQVMAVAGSVAGAPVVIPLRPGSTVVRIYPAGPGIALAGPAVVTVEQVARESDGWVSAAAIAEALAGHLG
;
A
#
# COMPACT_ATOMS: atom_id res chain seq x y z
N MET A 1 -3.88 22.08 14.91
CA MET A 1 -2.76 22.06 13.96
C MET A 1 -2.51 20.62 13.57
N ALA A 2 -2.81 20.23 12.33
CA ALA A 2 -2.45 18.90 11.84
C ALA A 2 -0.92 18.84 11.80
N LYS A 3 -0.34 17.88 12.53
CA LYS A 3 1.10 17.63 12.48
C LYS A 3 1.38 17.05 11.11
N THR A 4 1.83 17.86 10.16
CA THR A 4 2.21 17.38 8.83
C THR A 4 3.32 16.35 9.02
N ALA A 5 2.98 15.08 8.81
CA ALA A 5 3.94 14.01 8.94
C ALA A 5 4.98 14.13 7.83
N ASP A 6 6.25 13.99 8.19
CA ASP A 6 7.36 14.03 7.23
C ASP A 6 7.28 12.78 6.31
N PRO A 7 7.07 12.95 4.99
CA PRO A 7 6.94 11.83 4.07
C PRO A 7 8.18 10.94 4.03
N ALA A 8 9.38 11.51 4.20
CA ALA A 8 10.61 10.73 4.19
C ALA A 8 10.70 9.79 5.39
N ARG A 9 10.27 10.26 6.57
CA ARG A 9 10.20 9.43 7.79
C ARG A 9 9.17 8.31 7.64
N LEU A 10 7.97 8.62 7.12
CA LEU A 10 6.91 7.64 6.89
C LEU A 10 7.35 6.55 5.91
N GLU A 11 7.97 6.94 4.80
CA GLU A 11 8.52 6.01 3.81
C GLU A 11 9.60 5.12 4.44
N GLN A 12 10.54 5.69 5.19
CA GLN A 12 11.61 4.92 5.81
C GLN A 12 11.06 3.87 6.79
N GLU A 13 10.04 4.21 7.58
CA GLU A 13 9.37 3.27 8.48
C GLU A 13 8.65 2.15 7.70
N ALA A 14 7.99 2.47 6.60
CA ALA A 14 7.35 1.47 5.74
C ALA A 14 8.37 0.55 5.07
N ARG A 15 9.44 1.11 4.52
CA ARG A 15 10.54 0.37 3.86
C ARG A 15 11.27 -0.56 4.82
N SER A 16 11.51 -0.13 6.05
CA SER A 16 12.09 -1.00 7.07
C SER A 16 11.21 -2.23 7.37
N ARG A 17 9.88 -2.06 7.40
CA ARG A 17 8.94 -3.20 7.54
C ARG A 17 8.87 -4.07 6.29
N PHE A 18 9.04 -3.48 5.11
CA PHE A 18 9.06 -4.20 3.83
C PHE A 18 10.20 -5.21 3.76
N ALA A 19 11.38 -4.88 4.31
CA ALA A 19 12.50 -5.81 4.41
C ALA A 19 12.16 -7.10 5.19
N ASP A 20 11.18 -7.04 6.10
CA ASP A 20 10.72 -8.15 6.92
C ASP A 20 9.44 -8.84 6.40
N LEU A 21 8.94 -8.44 5.22
CA LEU A 21 7.64 -8.91 4.71
C LEU A 21 7.57 -10.44 4.64
N ASP A 22 8.58 -11.05 4.02
CA ASP A 22 8.65 -12.51 3.82
C ASP A 22 9.46 -13.23 4.92
N THR A 23 9.81 -12.55 6.02
CA THR A 23 10.49 -13.18 7.17
C THR A 23 9.61 -14.26 7.78
N THR A 24 10.16 -15.45 8.00
CA THR A 24 9.45 -16.60 8.57
C THR A 24 8.81 -16.24 9.90
N VAL A 25 7.57 -16.69 10.11
CA VAL A 25 6.86 -16.50 11.37
C VAL A 25 7.54 -17.32 12.47
N PRO A 26 7.85 -16.74 13.64
CA PRO A 26 8.49 -17.47 14.72
C PRO A 26 7.56 -18.54 15.31
N PRO A 27 8.10 -19.63 15.87
CA PRO A 27 7.32 -20.63 16.59
C PRO A 27 6.62 -20.01 17.81
N VAL A 28 5.45 -20.57 18.15
CA VAL A 28 4.66 -20.15 19.31
C VAL A 28 4.88 -21.13 20.45
N ARG A 29 5.13 -20.62 21.65
CA ARG A 29 5.31 -21.44 22.84
C ARG A 29 3.98 -21.57 23.59
N ASP A 30 3.60 -22.80 23.93
CA ASP A 30 2.40 -23.07 24.74
C ASP A 30 2.65 -22.86 26.25
N ASP A 31 1.59 -23.01 27.05
CA ASP A 31 1.66 -22.85 28.52
C ASP A 31 2.60 -23.85 29.22
N ARG A 32 2.99 -24.93 28.52
CA ARG A 32 3.94 -25.95 29.02
C ARG A 32 5.37 -25.66 28.57
N GLY A 33 5.59 -24.58 27.84
CA GLY A 33 6.90 -24.19 27.33
C GLY A 33 7.32 -24.91 26.05
N VAL A 34 6.42 -25.66 25.40
CA VAL A 34 6.72 -26.39 24.15
C VAL A 34 6.54 -25.46 22.96
N GLU A 35 7.50 -25.46 22.05
CA GLU A 35 7.46 -24.68 20.81
C GLU A 35 6.71 -25.44 19.71
N HIS A 36 5.77 -24.75 19.08
CA HIS A 36 4.98 -25.25 17.96
C HIS A 36 5.24 -24.39 16.73
N ALA A 37 5.45 -25.05 15.59
CA ALA A 37 5.51 -24.34 14.32
C ALA A 37 4.19 -23.56 14.10
N PRO A 38 4.24 -22.34 13.56
CA PRO A 38 3.04 -21.58 13.27
C PRO A 38 2.19 -22.33 12.24
N GLY A 39 0.89 -22.45 12.51
CA GLY A 39 -0.05 -23.02 11.55
C GLY A 39 -0.20 -22.13 10.31
N GLU A 40 -0.50 -22.73 9.16
CA GLU A 40 -0.62 -22.04 7.86
C GLU A 40 -1.56 -20.83 7.93
N ARG A 41 -2.73 -20.98 8.54
CA ARG A 41 -3.70 -19.89 8.71
C ARG A 41 -3.13 -18.70 9.49
N TYR A 42 -2.31 -18.94 10.51
CA TYR A 42 -1.70 -17.88 11.29
C TYR A 42 -0.62 -17.15 10.47
N THR A 43 0.18 -17.91 9.72
CA THR A 43 1.16 -17.38 8.77
C THR A 43 0.50 -16.46 7.74
N ASP A 44 -0.62 -16.88 7.16
CA ASP A 44 -1.37 -16.08 6.19
C ASP A 44 -1.92 -14.78 6.80
N ILE A 45 -2.48 -14.85 8.02
CA ILE A 45 -2.99 -13.68 8.74
C ILE A 45 -1.85 -12.68 9.00
N LEU A 46 -0.71 -13.14 9.49
CA LEU A 46 0.44 -12.28 9.75
C LEU A 46 0.99 -11.65 8.47
N ARG A 47 1.08 -12.42 7.39
CA ARG A 47 1.54 -11.91 6.09
C ARG A 47 0.63 -10.78 5.60
N ARG A 48 -0.69 -10.97 5.66
CA ARG A 48 -1.67 -9.92 5.30
C ARG A 48 -1.56 -8.70 6.21
N ALA A 49 -1.44 -8.91 7.52
CA ALA A 49 -1.29 -7.81 8.48
C ALA A 49 -0.03 -6.98 8.22
N ARG A 50 1.10 -7.62 7.91
CA ARG A 50 2.34 -6.94 7.51
C ARG A 50 2.14 -6.13 6.23
N LEU A 51 1.52 -6.73 5.21
CA LEU A 51 1.26 -6.06 3.94
C LEU A 51 0.40 -4.79 4.12
N ILE A 52 -0.66 -4.87 4.92
CA ILE A 52 -1.51 -3.72 5.26
C ILE A 52 -0.69 -2.65 6.00
N ALA A 53 0.10 -3.03 7.01
CA ALA A 53 0.89 -2.07 7.78
C ALA A 53 2.00 -1.37 6.96
N ILE A 54 2.62 -2.08 6.00
CA ILE A 54 3.61 -1.49 5.09
C ILE A 54 2.92 -0.52 4.12
N SER A 55 1.79 -0.95 3.52
CA SER A 55 1.04 -0.12 2.57
C SER A 55 0.41 1.11 3.22
N ASP A 56 0.04 1.06 4.49
CA ASP A 56 -0.46 2.21 5.27
C ASP A 56 0.57 3.34 5.35
N GLY A 57 1.80 3.04 5.80
CA GLY A 57 2.89 4.03 5.83
C GLY A 57 3.29 4.53 4.44
N LEU A 58 3.21 3.67 3.41
CA LEU A 58 3.41 4.07 2.02
C LEU A 58 2.32 5.03 1.53
N ALA A 59 1.05 4.76 1.83
CA ALA A 59 -0.07 5.61 1.46
C ALA A 59 0.02 6.99 2.10
N ASP A 60 0.37 7.05 3.40
CA ASP A 60 0.63 8.31 4.10
C ASP A 60 1.74 9.13 3.42
N ALA A 61 2.85 8.49 3.07
CA ALA A 61 3.97 9.16 2.40
C ALA A 61 3.58 9.66 0.99
N VAL A 62 2.84 8.86 0.21
CA VAL A 62 2.35 9.25 -1.12
C VAL A 62 1.39 10.43 -1.02
N VAL A 63 0.42 10.39 -0.11
CA VAL A 63 -0.55 11.47 0.10
C VAL A 63 0.15 12.77 0.52
N ALA A 64 1.13 12.70 1.43
CA ALA A 64 1.92 13.86 1.83
C ALA A 64 2.69 14.49 0.65
N LEU A 65 3.25 13.67 -0.25
CA LEU A 65 3.96 14.14 -1.45
C LEU A 65 3.02 14.73 -2.50
N LEU A 66 1.84 14.14 -2.72
CA LEU A 66 0.80 14.69 -3.59
C LEU A 66 0.27 16.02 -3.05
N ALA A 67 0.04 16.12 -1.75
CA ALA A 67 -0.39 17.35 -1.10
C ALA A 67 0.65 18.48 -1.24
N ALA A 68 1.94 18.17 -1.12
CA ALA A 68 3.02 19.13 -1.36
C ALA A 68 3.04 19.67 -2.80
N ARG A 69 2.44 18.95 -3.75
CA ARG A 69 2.27 19.34 -5.16
C ARG A 69 0.92 20.03 -5.44
N GLY A 70 0.10 20.25 -4.41
CA GLY A 70 -1.24 20.83 -4.55
C GLY A 70 -2.29 19.86 -5.09
N ILE A 71 -2.00 18.56 -5.15
CA ILE A 71 -2.93 17.53 -5.60
C ILE A 71 -3.70 17.01 -4.38
N ARG A 72 -5.03 17.02 -4.48
CA ARG A 72 -5.90 16.52 -3.40
C ARG A 72 -5.98 15.00 -3.46
N ALA A 73 -5.45 14.36 -2.41
CA ALA A 73 -5.59 12.94 -2.18
C ALA A 73 -5.70 12.69 -0.67
N GLU A 74 -6.26 11.55 -0.29
CA GLU A 74 -6.36 11.11 1.10
C GLU A 74 -6.10 9.61 1.21
N VAL A 75 -5.66 9.17 2.38
CA VAL A 75 -5.58 7.73 2.65
C VAL A 75 -7.01 7.21 2.77
N ASP A 76 -7.32 6.18 1.99
CA ASP A 76 -8.61 5.49 2.00
C ASP A 76 -8.56 4.29 2.95
N GLN A 77 -9.59 3.45 2.96
CA GLN A 77 -9.58 2.17 3.65
C GLN A 77 -8.77 1.09 2.90
N VAL A 78 -8.63 -0.07 3.52
CA VAL A 78 -8.07 -1.27 2.90
C VAL A 78 -8.90 -1.69 1.68
N ARG A 79 -8.22 -1.97 0.57
CA ARG A 79 -8.79 -2.46 -0.68
C ARG A 79 -8.09 -3.71 -1.18
N VAL A 80 -8.75 -4.41 -2.10
CA VAL A 80 -8.19 -5.49 -2.90
C VAL A 80 -8.16 -5.04 -4.36
N ASP A 81 -6.97 -5.10 -4.95
CA ASP A 81 -6.79 -4.92 -6.39
C ASP A 81 -7.29 -6.19 -7.11
N PRO A 82 -8.32 -6.12 -7.97
CA PRO A 82 -8.85 -7.29 -8.68
C PRO A 82 -7.86 -7.90 -9.68
N ALA A 83 -6.78 -7.19 -10.02
CA ALA A 83 -5.71 -7.69 -10.87
C ALA A 83 -4.61 -8.42 -10.08
N GLU A 84 -4.72 -8.51 -8.75
CA GLU A 84 -3.76 -9.16 -7.86
C GLU A 84 -4.46 -10.23 -7.02
N ASP A 85 -3.73 -11.25 -6.55
CA ASP A 85 -4.22 -12.44 -5.84
C ASP A 85 -4.86 -12.15 -4.45
N ASP A 86 -5.94 -11.37 -4.40
CA ASP A 86 -6.69 -10.98 -3.20
C ASP A 86 -5.85 -10.30 -2.10
N HIS A 87 -4.78 -9.61 -2.48
CA HIS A 87 -3.93 -8.89 -1.55
C HIS A 87 -4.64 -7.64 -1.00
N GLN A 88 -4.93 -7.67 0.30
CA GLN A 88 -5.46 -6.54 1.04
C GLN A 88 -4.35 -5.53 1.34
N VAL A 89 -4.50 -4.30 0.84
CA VAL A 89 -3.53 -3.22 0.96
C VAL A 89 -4.24 -1.91 1.27
N MET A 90 -3.53 -0.96 1.89
CA MET A 90 -4.04 0.40 2.00
C MET A 90 -4.14 1.06 0.63
N ALA A 91 -5.13 1.93 0.47
CA ALA A 91 -5.36 2.63 -0.77
C ALA A 91 -5.30 4.14 -0.57
N VAL A 92 -5.14 4.85 -1.68
CA VAL A 92 -5.25 6.31 -1.76
C VAL A 92 -6.52 6.66 -2.52
N ALA A 93 -7.33 7.58 -2.00
CA ALA A 93 -8.46 8.16 -2.70
C ALA A 93 -8.08 9.51 -3.32
N GLY A 94 -8.65 9.81 -4.48
CA GLY A 94 -8.42 11.05 -5.22
C GLY A 94 -9.48 11.29 -6.29
N SER A 95 -9.19 12.19 -7.23
CA SER A 95 -10.04 12.46 -8.40
C SER A 95 -9.25 12.39 -9.71
N VAL A 96 -9.89 11.86 -10.75
CA VAL A 96 -9.44 11.94 -12.15
C VAL A 96 -10.51 12.67 -12.94
N ALA A 97 -10.20 13.85 -13.48
CA ALA A 97 -11.16 14.69 -14.20
C ALA A 97 -12.46 14.92 -13.40
N GLY A 98 -12.33 15.14 -12.09
CA GLY A 98 -13.45 15.33 -11.15
C GLY A 98 -14.22 14.07 -10.74
N ALA A 99 -13.93 12.90 -11.31
CA ALA A 99 -14.54 11.64 -10.90
C ALA A 99 -13.74 10.99 -9.74
N PRO A 100 -14.40 10.49 -8.69
CA PRO A 100 -13.72 9.88 -7.55
C PRO A 100 -13.07 8.55 -7.93
N VAL A 101 -11.83 8.36 -7.51
CA VAL A 101 -11.02 7.17 -7.78
C VAL A 101 -10.33 6.64 -6.54
N VAL A 102 -9.92 5.38 -6.60
CA VAL A 102 -9.17 4.68 -5.54
C VAL A 102 -7.97 3.95 -6.15
N ILE A 103 -6.84 4.03 -5.46
CA ILE A 103 -5.54 3.49 -5.90
C ILE A 103 -5.01 2.55 -4.81
N PRO A 104 -5.19 1.22 -4.93
CA PRO A 104 -4.58 0.27 -3.99
C PRO A 104 -3.06 0.28 -4.13
N LEU A 105 -2.34 0.42 -3.02
CA LEU A 105 -0.87 0.52 -3.01
C LEU A 105 -0.23 -0.78 -2.52
N ARG A 106 0.12 -1.66 -3.45
CA ARG A 106 0.89 -2.87 -3.16
C ARG A 106 2.39 -2.52 -3.01
N PRO A 107 3.01 -2.73 -1.83
CA PRO A 107 4.44 -2.47 -1.65
C PRO A 107 5.29 -3.28 -2.63
N GLY A 108 6.27 -2.62 -3.26
CA GLY A 108 7.16 -3.23 -4.26
C GLY A 108 6.56 -3.46 -5.64
N SER A 109 5.27 -3.16 -5.85
CA SER A 109 4.65 -3.23 -7.18
C SER A 109 5.14 -2.12 -8.10
N THR A 110 5.58 -2.49 -9.30
CA THR A 110 5.95 -1.53 -10.36
C THR A 110 4.78 -1.12 -11.24
N VAL A 111 3.57 -1.59 -10.90
CA VAL A 111 2.33 -1.25 -11.58
C VAL A 111 1.40 -0.58 -10.58
N VAL A 112 0.91 0.60 -10.93
CA VAL A 112 -0.07 1.37 -10.16
C VAL A 112 -1.35 1.44 -10.98
N ARG A 113 -2.47 1.01 -10.38
CA ARG A 113 -3.78 0.98 -11.04
C ARG A 113 -4.73 1.92 -10.33
N ILE A 114 -5.45 2.71 -11.12
CA ILE A 114 -6.47 3.64 -10.63
C ILE A 114 -7.83 3.05 -11.00
N TYR A 115 -8.68 2.85 -10.00
CA TYR A 115 -10.01 2.31 -10.17
C TYR A 115 -11.07 3.35 -9.86
N PRO A 116 -12.28 3.24 -10.44
CA PRO A 116 -13.44 3.98 -9.97
C PRO A 116 -13.66 3.74 -8.47
N ALA A 117 -13.97 4.79 -7.71
CA ALA A 117 -14.28 4.63 -6.30
C ALA A 117 -15.57 3.81 -6.12
N GLY A 118 -15.57 2.94 -5.10
CA GLY A 118 -16.71 2.11 -4.74
C GLY A 118 -16.77 1.81 -3.25
N PRO A 119 -17.90 1.32 -2.73
CA PRO A 119 -18.07 1.07 -1.30
C PRO A 119 -17.39 -0.24 -0.82
N GLY A 120 -17.12 -1.18 -1.73
CA GLY A 120 -16.58 -2.50 -1.40
C GLY A 120 -15.07 -2.53 -1.23
N ILE A 121 -14.58 -3.43 -0.37
CA ILE A 121 -13.13 -3.69 -0.23
C ILE A 121 -12.55 -4.18 -1.55
N ALA A 122 -13.23 -5.11 -2.23
CA ALA A 122 -12.86 -5.53 -3.58
C ALA A 122 -13.29 -4.48 -4.59
N LEU A 123 -12.32 -3.94 -5.35
CA LEU A 123 -12.60 -3.01 -6.43
C LEU A 123 -13.18 -3.78 -7.62
N ALA A 124 -14.13 -3.17 -8.31
CA ALA A 124 -14.87 -3.80 -9.40
C ALA A 124 -14.59 -3.12 -10.73
N GLY A 125 -14.56 -3.91 -11.80
CA GLY A 125 -14.33 -3.44 -13.16
C GLY A 125 -12.85 -3.18 -13.48
N PRO A 126 -12.56 -2.78 -14.73
CA PRO A 126 -11.19 -2.49 -15.16
C PRO A 126 -10.68 -1.19 -14.53
N ALA A 127 -9.36 -1.10 -14.39
CA ALA A 127 -8.69 0.16 -14.04
C ALA A 127 -8.96 1.22 -15.12
N VAL A 128 -9.26 2.45 -14.69
CA VAL A 128 -9.40 3.60 -15.59
C VAL A 128 -8.04 4.12 -16.07
N VAL A 129 -7.00 3.90 -15.27
CA VAL A 129 -5.61 4.19 -15.62
C VAL A 129 -4.74 3.08 -15.04
N THR A 130 -3.78 2.62 -15.85
CA THR A 130 -2.70 1.75 -15.41
C THR A 130 -1.39 2.44 -15.73
N VAL A 131 -0.59 2.71 -14.71
CA VAL A 131 0.79 3.19 -14.87
C VAL A 131 1.73 2.02 -14.65
N GLU A 132 2.42 1.63 -15.71
CA GLU A 132 3.42 0.57 -15.66
C GLU A 132 4.82 1.13 -15.43
N GLN A 133 5.75 0.25 -15.05
CA GLN A 133 7.19 0.55 -14.96
C GLN A 133 7.53 1.67 -13.96
N VAL A 134 6.78 1.77 -12.86
CA VAL A 134 7.16 2.63 -11.74
C VAL A 134 8.53 2.18 -11.22
N ALA A 135 9.44 3.14 -11.07
CA ALA A 135 10.84 2.86 -10.78
C ALA A 135 11.00 2.07 -9.47
N ARG A 136 11.69 0.93 -9.57
CA ARG A 136 12.00 0.05 -8.45
C ARG A 136 13.47 0.16 -8.09
N GLU A 137 13.75 0.29 -6.82
CA GLU A 137 15.08 0.31 -6.26
C GLU A 137 15.69 -1.10 -6.19
N SER A 138 16.99 -1.18 -5.92
CA SER A 138 17.74 -2.45 -5.95
C SER A 138 17.30 -3.45 -4.87
N ASP A 139 16.69 -2.98 -3.78
CA ASP A 139 16.11 -3.81 -2.72
C ASP A 139 14.65 -4.22 -3.01
N GLY A 140 14.14 -3.92 -4.20
CA GLY A 140 12.77 -4.23 -4.60
C GLY A 140 11.72 -3.22 -4.13
N TRP A 141 12.13 -2.18 -3.38
CA TRP A 141 11.23 -1.11 -2.95
C TRP A 141 10.82 -0.21 -4.12
N VAL A 142 9.59 0.30 -4.06
CA VAL A 142 9.09 1.34 -4.97
C VAL A 142 8.73 2.54 -4.09
N SER A 143 9.44 3.65 -4.29
CA SER A 143 9.36 4.80 -3.39
C SER A 143 8.03 5.55 -3.48
N ALA A 144 7.65 6.23 -2.39
CA ALA A 144 6.47 7.07 -2.39
C ALA A 144 6.61 8.21 -3.39
N ALA A 145 7.83 8.70 -3.60
CA ALA A 145 8.14 9.71 -4.62
C ALA A 145 7.88 9.21 -6.05
N ALA A 146 8.31 7.98 -6.38
CA ALA A 146 8.06 7.40 -7.71
C ALA A 146 6.56 7.18 -7.95
N ILE A 147 5.82 6.73 -6.94
CA ILE A 147 4.37 6.55 -7.02
C ILE A 147 3.65 7.89 -7.13
N ALA A 148 4.02 8.89 -6.32
CA ALA A 148 3.43 10.22 -6.39
C ALA A 148 3.69 10.90 -7.74
N GLU A 149 4.86 10.67 -8.35
CA GLU A 149 5.16 11.12 -9.72
C GLU A 149 4.28 10.45 -10.75
N ALA A 150 4.17 9.12 -10.69
CA ALA A 150 3.29 8.35 -11.56
C ALA A 150 1.83 8.83 -11.46
N LEU A 151 1.35 9.17 -10.26
CA LEU A 151 -0.02 9.63 -10.04
C LEU A 151 -0.25 11.10 -10.42
N ALA A 152 0.76 11.96 -10.33
CA ALA A 152 0.59 13.40 -10.51
C ALA A 152 0.07 13.81 -11.89
N GLY A 153 0.37 13.03 -12.94
CA GLY A 153 -0.14 13.28 -14.29
C GLY A 153 -1.61 12.90 -14.50
N HIS A 154 -2.23 12.21 -13.54
CA HIS A 154 -3.58 11.67 -13.65
C HIS A 154 -4.55 12.23 -12.62
N LEU A 155 -4.05 12.60 -11.44
CA LEU A 155 -4.88 13.13 -10.36
C LEU A 155 -5.07 14.65 -10.48
N GLY A 156 -6.33 15.09 -10.36
CA GLY A 156 -6.77 16.48 -10.60
C GLY A 156 -8.25 16.52 -10.94
#